data_AF-A0A9N8YTB8-F1
#
_entry.id   AF-A0A9N8YTB8-F1
#
_cell.length_a   1.000
_cell.length_b   1.000
_cell.length_c   1.000
_cell.angle_alpha   90.00
_cell.angle_beta   90.00
_cell.angle_gamma   90.00
#
_symmetry.space_group_name_H-M   'P 1'
#
loop_
_entity.id
_entity.type
_entity.pdbx_description
1 polymer ?
#
loop_
_entity_poly.entity_id
_entity_poly.type
_entity_poly.pdbx_seq_one_letter_code
_entity_poly.pdbx_strand_id
1 'polypeptide(L)'
;MDIAFLLSNADDIPGLHIYSFLSIIIPIAFNTIVAIFLLCLEIKYNKDFRDWCCDNELTVASYTIISCADVEALHILNTFINDVNPNLRLELFRALFSAPKFEKITKWVTYAGCFNIFLEEIPQFIIQVYYQKHIISYTILPSLTLISSLVTLCVGQIEDIEVLII
;
A
#
# COMPACT_ATOMS: atom_id res chain seq x y z
N MET A 1 -2.85 -2.22 12.18
CA MET A 1 -3.26 -2.17 13.62
C MET A 1 -3.67 -0.76 14.04
N ASP A 2 -3.70 0.17 13.09
CA ASP A 2 -3.46 1.58 13.35
C ASP A 2 -4.76 2.31 13.66
N ILE A 3 -5.85 1.86 13.02
CA ILE A 3 -7.22 2.25 13.38
C ILE A 3 -7.54 1.86 14.83
N ALA A 4 -7.14 0.66 15.27
CA ALA A 4 -7.40 0.22 16.64
C ALA A 4 -6.62 1.07 17.66
N PHE A 5 -5.37 1.43 17.35
CA PHE A 5 -4.58 2.36 18.15
C PHE A 5 -5.21 3.76 18.18
N LEU A 6 -5.64 4.30 17.03
CA LEU A 6 -6.31 5.60 16.93
C LEU A 6 -7.54 5.66 17.85
N LEU A 7 -8.38 4.63 17.83
CA LEU A 7 -9.63 4.59 18.58
C LEU A 7 -9.44 4.33 20.09
N SER A 8 -8.38 3.63 20.48
CA SER A 8 -8.24 3.12 21.85
C SER A 8 -7.19 3.85 22.68
N ASN A 9 -6.19 4.47 22.04
CA ASN A 9 -4.99 4.95 22.73
C ASN A 9 -4.53 6.36 22.30
N ALA A 10 -4.90 6.83 21.11
CA ALA A 10 -4.36 8.11 20.61
C ALA A 10 -4.86 9.35 21.40
N ASP A 11 -5.93 9.23 22.17
CA ASP A 11 -6.45 10.28 23.06
C ASP A 11 -5.71 10.35 24.41
N ASP A 12 -4.92 9.34 24.76
CA ASP A 12 -4.18 9.31 26.04
C ASP A 12 -3.11 10.41 26.12
N ILE A 13 -2.67 10.92 24.97
CA ILE A 13 -1.65 11.96 24.87
C ILE A 13 -2.20 13.14 24.05
N PRO A 14 -2.23 14.37 24.62
CA PRO A 14 -2.73 15.55 23.92
C PRO A 14 -2.02 15.76 22.58
N GLY A 15 -2.81 15.87 21.51
CA GLY A 15 -2.30 16.10 20.15
C GLY A 15 -1.84 14.84 19.42
N LEU A 16 -1.71 13.67 20.06
CA LEU A 16 -1.31 12.45 19.36
C LEU A 16 -2.39 11.97 18.39
N HIS A 17 -3.67 12.16 18.74
CA HIS A 17 -4.81 11.83 17.89
C HIS A 17 -4.70 12.41 16.47
N ILE A 18 -4.35 13.69 16.33
CA ILE A 18 -4.27 14.31 14.99
C ILE A 18 -3.12 13.70 14.18
N TYR A 19 -1.98 13.40 14.81
CA TYR A 19 -0.86 12.77 14.12
C TYR A 19 -1.18 11.33 13.70
N SER A 20 -1.82 10.54 14.58
CA SER A 20 -2.29 9.18 14.28
C SER A 20 -3.38 9.14 13.22
N PHE A 21 -4.26 10.14 13.18
CA PHE A 21 -5.27 10.24 12.14
C PHE A 21 -4.63 10.54 10.77
N LEU A 22 -3.69 11.49 10.73
CA LEU A 22 -2.99 11.86 9.51
C LEU A 22 -2.11 10.73 8.97
N SER A 23 -1.45 9.94 9.84
CA SER A 23 -0.66 8.78 9.42
C SER A 23 -1.48 7.66 8.78
N ILE A 24 -2.81 7.65 8.98
CA ILE A 24 -3.72 6.69 8.31
C ILE A 24 -4.30 7.28 7.03
N ILE A 25 -4.77 8.54 7.07
CA ILE A 25 -5.46 9.15 5.92
C ILE A 25 -4.51 9.44 4.76
N ILE A 26 -3.28 9.87 5.04
CA ILE A 26 -2.32 10.24 3.99
C ILE A 26 -1.95 9.01 3.11
N PRO A 27 -1.54 7.86 3.68
CA PRO A 27 -1.28 6.65 2.88
C PRO A 27 -2.51 6.17 2.11
N ILE A 28 -3.69 6.14 2.74
CA ILE A 28 -4.93 5.73 2.06
C ILE A 28 -5.19 6.61 0.84
N ALA A 29 -5.07 7.94 0.98
CA ALA A 29 -5.27 8.86 -0.11
C ALA A 29 -4.23 8.64 -1.23
N PHE A 30 -2.96 8.43 -0.87
CA PHE A 30 -1.90 8.14 -1.84
C PHE A 30 -2.16 6.85 -2.61
N ASN A 31 -2.42 5.74 -1.90
CA ASN A 31 -2.69 4.43 -2.49
C ASN A 31 -3.93 4.46 -3.39
N THR A 32 -4.99 5.16 -2.97
CA THR A 32 -6.20 5.36 -3.78
C THR A 32 -5.89 6.11 -5.09
N ILE A 33 -5.11 7.19 -5.03
CA ILE A 33 -4.75 7.98 -6.22
C ILE A 33 -3.92 7.13 -7.18
N VAL A 34 -2.92 6.42 -6.67
CA VAL A 34 -2.07 5.55 -7.49
C VAL A 34 -2.93 4.45 -8.13
N ALA A 35 -3.80 3.78 -7.36
CA ALA A 35 -4.61 2.69 -7.86
C ALA A 35 -5.56 3.13 -8.99
N ILE A 36 -6.29 4.23 -8.78
CA ILE A 36 -7.18 4.79 -9.80
C ILE A 36 -6.39 5.22 -11.03
N PHE A 37 -5.24 5.86 -10.84
CA PHE A 37 -4.40 6.29 -11.95
C PHE A 37 -3.93 5.11 -12.81
N LEU A 38 -3.46 4.03 -12.19
CA LEU A 38 -3.02 2.82 -12.89
C LEU A 38 -4.17 2.14 -13.66
N LEU A 39 -5.35 2.01 -13.02
CA LEU A 39 -6.54 1.46 -13.67
C LEU A 39 -6.98 2.31 -14.87
N CYS A 40 -6.97 3.64 -14.73
CA CYS A 40 -7.32 4.54 -15.83
C CYS A 40 -6.36 4.42 -17.00
N LEU A 41 -5.05 4.28 -16.73
CA LEU A 41 -4.06 4.07 -17.77
C LEU A 41 -4.25 2.72 -18.47
N GLU A 42 -4.46 1.63 -17.72
CA GLU A 42 -4.69 0.30 -18.30
C GLU A 42 -5.96 0.31 -19.16
N ILE A 43 -7.08 0.86 -18.68
CA ILE A 43 -8.33 1.00 -19.46
C ILE A 43 -8.08 1.83 -20.73
N LYS A 44 -7.29 2.91 -20.64
CA LYS A 44 -7.02 3.81 -21.77
C LYS A 44 -6.24 3.13 -22.89
N TYR A 45 -5.21 2.36 -22.55
CA TYR A 45 -4.26 1.81 -23.52
C TYR A 45 -4.50 0.35 -23.89
N ASN A 46 -5.28 -0.39 -23.10
CA ASN A 46 -5.58 -1.80 -23.32
C ASN A 46 -7.07 -2.01 -23.60
N LYS A 47 -7.42 -2.20 -24.87
CA LYS A 47 -8.82 -2.41 -25.30
C LYS A 47 -9.39 -3.71 -24.76
N ASP A 48 -8.60 -4.78 -24.76
CA ASP A 48 -9.04 -6.08 -24.26
C ASP A 48 -9.34 -6.01 -22.76
N PHE A 49 -8.52 -5.27 -22.00
CA PHE A 49 -8.80 -5.03 -20.58
C PHE A 49 -10.02 -4.15 -20.38
N ARG A 50 -10.19 -3.10 -21.18
CA ARG A 50 -11.38 -2.24 -21.11
C ARG A 50 -12.65 -3.06 -21.27
N ASP A 51 -12.72 -3.89 -22.30
CA ASP A 51 -13.91 -4.68 -22.59
C ASP A 51 -14.16 -5.70 -21.46
N TRP A 52 -13.11 -6.40 -21.01
CA TRP A 52 -13.21 -7.30 -19.87
C TRP A 52 -13.61 -6.59 -18.56
N CYS A 53 -13.11 -5.37 -18.33
CA CYS A 53 -13.42 -4.56 -17.16
C CYS A 53 -14.89 -4.14 -17.15
N CYS A 54 -15.49 -3.87 -18.30
CA CYS A 54 -16.93 -3.60 -18.41
C CYS A 54 -17.77 -4.83 -18.02
N ASP A 55 -17.32 -6.03 -18.37
CA ASP A 55 -18.01 -7.28 -18.02
C ASP A 55 -17.77 -7.71 -16.55
N ASN A 56 -16.71 -7.19 -15.90
CA ASN A 56 -16.26 -7.60 -14.56
C ASN A 56 -16.16 -6.42 -13.59
N GLU A 57 -17.03 -5.42 -13.74
CA GLU A 57 -16.97 -4.15 -13.01
C GLU A 57 -16.90 -4.32 -11.48
N LEU A 58 -17.66 -5.26 -10.91
CA LEU A 58 -17.70 -5.51 -9.47
C LEU A 58 -16.38 -6.08 -8.95
N THR A 59 -15.74 -6.95 -9.74
CA THR A 59 -14.43 -7.50 -9.42
C THR A 59 -13.38 -6.39 -9.44
N VAL A 60 -13.35 -5.57 -10.49
CA VAL A 60 -12.38 -4.47 -10.56
C VAL A 60 -12.61 -3.46 -9.43
N ALA A 61 -13.87 -3.12 -9.12
CA ALA A 61 -14.20 -2.22 -8.04
C ALA A 61 -13.79 -2.75 -6.66
N SER A 62 -13.99 -4.05 -6.38
CA SER A 62 -13.61 -4.64 -5.10
C SER A 62 -12.10 -4.60 -4.90
N TYR A 63 -11.32 -4.98 -5.91
CA TYR A 63 -9.86 -4.87 -5.86
C TYR A 63 -9.41 -3.42 -5.74
N THR A 64 -10.07 -2.47 -6.43
CA THR A 64 -9.77 -1.04 -6.28
C THR A 64 -9.95 -0.55 -4.84
N ILE A 65 -11.03 -0.98 -4.16
CA ILE A 65 -11.29 -0.62 -2.75
C ILE A 65 -10.23 -1.23 -1.83
N ILE A 66 -9.84 -2.48 -2.06
CA ILE A 66 -8.77 -3.13 -1.30
C ILE A 66 -7.44 -2.40 -1.53
N SER A 67 -7.22 -1.91 -2.76
CA SER A 67 -6.05 -1.12 -3.12
C SER A 67 -5.95 0.23 -2.41
N CYS A 68 -7.04 0.74 -1.82
CA CYS A 68 -6.96 1.91 -0.97
C CYS A 68 -6.15 1.65 0.32
N ALA A 69 -6.16 0.41 0.82
CA ALA A 69 -5.32 0.00 1.94
C ALA A 69 -3.89 -0.30 1.46
N ASP A 70 -3.76 -1.11 0.40
CA ASP A 70 -2.46 -1.49 -0.15
C ASP A 70 -2.53 -1.67 -1.67
N VAL A 71 -1.76 -0.87 -2.40
CA VAL A 71 -1.73 -0.88 -3.87
C VAL A 71 -1.36 -2.25 -4.45
N GLU A 72 -0.68 -3.11 -3.68
CA GLU A 72 -0.35 -4.50 -4.06
C GLU A 72 -1.60 -5.35 -4.34
N ALA A 73 -2.78 -4.96 -3.85
CA ALA A 73 -4.03 -5.62 -4.23
C ALA A 73 -4.31 -5.56 -5.74
N LEU A 74 -3.73 -4.62 -6.49
CA LEU A 74 -3.78 -4.62 -7.96
C LEU A 74 -2.92 -5.72 -8.58
N HIS A 75 -1.85 -6.15 -7.91
CA HIS A 75 -1.10 -7.32 -8.34
C HIS A 75 -1.97 -8.58 -8.24
N ILE A 76 -2.74 -8.70 -7.16
CA ILE A 76 -3.68 -9.81 -6.97
C ILE A 76 -4.79 -9.77 -8.03
N LEU A 77 -5.29 -8.59 -8.39
CA LEU A 77 -6.21 -8.44 -9.53
C LEU A 77 -5.56 -8.94 -10.83
N ASN A 78 -4.30 -8.58 -11.09
CA ASN A 78 -3.58 -9.05 -12.26
C ASN A 78 -3.39 -10.57 -12.27
N THR A 79 -3.05 -11.20 -11.14
CA THR A 79 -2.91 -12.67 -11.07
C THR A 79 -4.25 -13.37 -11.27
N PHE A 80 -5.34 -12.85 -10.66
CA PHE A 80 -6.70 -13.33 -10.88
C PHE A 80 -7.12 -13.27 -12.35
N ILE A 81 -6.85 -12.14 -13.02
CA ILE A 81 -7.16 -11.98 -14.45
C ILE A 81 -6.40 -12.98 -15.31
N ASN A 82 -5.11 -13.20 -15.04
CA ASN A 82 -4.32 -14.17 -15.79
C ASN A 82 -4.83 -15.62 -15.61
N ASP A 83 -5.42 -15.96 -14.46
CA ASP A 83 -6.01 -17.27 -14.20
C ASP A 83 -7.34 -17.46 -14.95
N VAL A 84 -8.23 -16.47 -14.87
CA VAL A 84 -9.57 -16.53 -15.48
C VAL A 84 -9.54 -16.26 -17.00
N ASN A 85 -8.60 -15.44 -17.47
CA ASN A 85 -8.44 -15.08 -18.87
C ASN A 85 -6.95 -14.97 -19.24
N PRO A 86 -6.26 -16.10 -19.50
CA PRO A 86 -4.81 -16.12 -19.74
C PRO A 86 -4.37 -15.38 -21.02
N ASN A 87 -5.30 -15.07 -21.92
CA ASN A 87 -5.03 -14.29 -23.13
C ASN A 87 -5.04 -12.78 -22.86
N LEU A 88 -5.66 -12.34 -21.76
CA LEU A 88 -5.74 -10.95 -21.38
C LEU A 88 -4.45 -10.54 -20.66
N ARG A 89 -3.62 -9.77 -21.35
CA ARG A 89 -2.36 -9.27 -20.81
C ARG A 89 -2.53 -7.87 -20.28
N LEU A 90 -2.30 -7.68 -19.00
CA LEU A 90 -2.26 -6.37 -18.37
C LEU A 90 -0.84 -5.84 -18.50
N GLU A 91 -0.57 -5.11 -19.58
CA GLU A 91 0.81 -4.70 -19.89
C GLU A 91 1.33 -3.68 -18.89
N LEU A 92 0.48 -2.78 -18.39
CA LEU A 92 0.87 -1.82 -17.36
C LEU A 92 1.02 -2.54 -16.03
N PHE A 93 0.02 -3.32 -15.57
CA PHE A 93 0.17 -4.06 -14.30
C PHE A 93 1.37 -5.01 -14.30
N ARG A 94 1.64 -5.73 -15.39
CA ARG A 94 2.88 -6.52 -15.49
C ARG A 94 4.13 -5.65 -15.48
N ALA A 95 4.17 -4.51 -16.15
CA ALA A 95 5.33 -3.63 -16.11
C ALA A 95 5.58 -3.03 -14.72
N LEU A 96 4.53 -2.92 -13.90
CA LEU A 96 4.60 -2.43 -12.52
C LEU A 96 5.09 -3.53 -11.55
N PHE A 97 4.62 -4.78 -11.71
CA PHE A 97 4.89 -5.88 -10.76
C PHE A 97 5.85 -6.98 -11.27
N SER A 98 6.35 -6.88 -12.51
CA SER A 98 7.28 -7.84 -13.12
C SER A 98 8.39 -7.08 -13.85
N ALA A 99 9.56 -6.96 -13.22
CA ALA A 99 10.78 -6.51 -13.89
C ALA A 99 11.21 -7.55 -14.95
N PRO A 100 11.86 -7.22 -16.11
CA PRO A 100 12.54 -5.98 -16.50
C PRO A 100 12.32 -5.62 -18.00
N LYS A 101 11.17 -5.09 -18.41
CA LYS A 101 10.99 -4.62 -19.81
C LYS A 101 10.78 -3.11 -19.97
N PHE A 102 10.51 -2.38 -18.89
CA PHE A 102 10.33 -0.93 -18.91
C PHE A 102 11.06 -0.26 -17.74
N GLU A 103 12.38 -0.03 -17.86
CA GLU A 103 13.22 0.58 -16.81
C GLU A 103 12.62 1.85 -16.18
N LYS A 104 11.90 2.66 -16.96
CA LYS A 104 11.33 3.94 -16.50
C LYS A 104 10.09 3.77 -15.61
N ILE A 105 9.24 2.78 -15.92
CA ILE A 105 8.00 2.52 -15.19
C ILE A 105 8.32 1.71 -13.92
N THR A 106 9.20 0.71 -14.03
CA THR A 106 9.66 -0.10 -12.89
C THR A 106 10.33 0.79 -11.82
N LYS A 107 11.20 1.73 -12.21
CA LYS A 107 11.76 2.72 -11.28
C LYS A 107 10.67 3.54 -10.56
N TRP A 108 9.64 3.97 -11.29
CA TRP A 108 8.57 4.79 -10.72
C TRP A 108 7.76 4.03 -9.67
N VAL A 109 7.53 2.72 -9.89
CA VAL A 109 6.83 1.86 -8.93
C VAL A 109 7.68 1.57 -7.71
N THR A 110 8.95 1.24 -7.90
CA THR A 110 9.88 1.09 -6.77
C THR A 110 9.91 2.37 -5.95
N TYR A 111 10.01 3.54 -6.58
CA TYR A 111 9.93 4.82 -5.87
C TYR A 111 8.58 5.03 -5.16
N ALA A 112 7.46 4.63 -5.76
CA ALA A 112 6.14 4.74 -5.15
C ALA A 112 6.01 3.81 -3.92
N GLY A 113 6.53 2.58 -4.00
CA GLY A 113 6.61 1.64 -2.89
C GLY A 113 7.48 2.17 -1.75
N CYS A 114 8.71 2.61 -2.05
CA CYS A 114 9.57 3.27 -1.06
C CYS A 114 8.87 4.49 -0.44
N PHE A 115 8.18 5.30 -1.25
CA PHE A 115 7.45 6.47 -0.76
C PHE A 115 6.31 6.08 0.18
N ASN A 116 5.61 4.97 -0.06
CA ASN A 116 4.57 4.49 0.85
C ASN A 116 5.14 4.12 2.22
N ILE A 117 6.34 3.53 2.29
CA ILE A 117 7.05 3.27 3.57
C ILE A 117 7.29 4.58 4.34
N PHE A 118 7.67 5.66 3.64
CA PHE A 118 7.85 6.97 4.27
C PHE A 118 6.54 7.63 4.73
N LEU A 119 5.42 7.33 4.06
CA LEU A 119 4.11 7.91 4.40
C LEU A 119 3.39 7.16 5.52
N GLU A 120 3.55 5.85 5.60
CA GLU A 120 2.78 4.98 6.48
C GLU A 120 3.64 4.45 7.64
N GLU A 121 4.67 3.67 7.32
CA GLU A 121 5.44 2.89 8.29
C GLU A 121 6.31 3.76 9.21
N ILE A 122 7.01 4.76 8.65
CA ILE A 122 7.88 5.64 9.45
C ILE A 122 7.06 6.53 10.41
N PRO A 123 6.02 7.25 9.96
CA PRO A 123 5.19 8.05 10.86
C PRO A 123 4.53 7.19 11.94
N GLN A 124 4.04 6.00 11.58
CA GLN A 124 3.43 5.09 12.53
C GLN A 124 4.44 4.60 13.58
N PHE A 125 5.66 4.21 13.17
CA PHE A 125 6.72 3.84 14.09
C PHE A 125 7.08 4.98 15.05
N ILE A 126 7.21 6.22 14.55
CA ILE A 126 7.50 7.40 15.39
C ILE A 126 6.39 7.62 16.42
N ILE A 127 5.12 7.54 16.01
CA ILE A 127 3.95 7.68 16.89
C ILE A 127 3.97 6.62 18.00
N GLN A 128 4.25 5.36 17.66
CA GLN A 128 4.29 4.27 18.63
C GLN A 128 5.44 4.41 19.63
N VAL A 129 6.65 4.79 19.17
CA VAL A 129 7.79 5.08 20.06
C VAL A 129 7.48 6.27 20.97
N TYR A 130 6.87 7.32 20.44
CA TYR A 130 6.50 8.50 21.21
C TYR A 130 5.47 8.16 22.30
N TYR A 131 4.44 7.38 21.94
CA TYR A 131 3.42 6.90 22.87
C TYR A 131 4.04 6.11 24.03
N GLN A 132 4.85 5.09 23.73
CA GLN A 132 5.47 4.25 24.77
C GLN A 132 6.37 5.02 25.73
N LYS A 133 7.00 6.11 25.29
CA LYS A 133 7.83 6.95 26.18
C LYS A 133 7.03 7.81 27.15
N HIS A 134 5.76 8.07 26.87
CA HIS A 134 4.93 9.03 27.64
C HIS A 134 3.86 8.35 28.49
N ILE A 135 3.56 7.07 28.26
CA ILE A 135 2.64 6.30 29.09
C ILE A 135 3.34 5.55 30.23
N ILE A 136 2.74 5.59 31.41
CA ILE A 136 3.28 4.96 32.63
C ILE A 136 2.81 3.49 32.74
N SER A 137 1.69 3.15 32.10
CA SER A 137 1.11 1.79 32.09
C SER A 137 1.15 1.20 30.68
N TYR A 138 1.91 0.13 30.52
CA TYR A 138 2.08 -0.54 29.23
C TYR A 138 0.84 -1.33 28.83
N THR A 139 0.22 -0.90 27.73
CA THR A 139 -0.85 -1.67 27.07
C THR A 139 -0.27 -2.54 25.97
N ILE A 140 -0.82 -3.74 25.76
CA ILE A 140 -0.32 -4.73 24.79
C ILE A 140 -0.44 -4.21 23.35
N LEU A 141 -1.50 -3.46 23.03
CA LEU A 141 -1.82 -3.02 21.67
C LEU A 141 -0.74 -2.10 21.05
N PRO A 142 -0.27 -1.02 21.72
CA PRO A 142 0.88 -0.23 21.25
C PRO A 142 2.16 -1.04 21.03
N SER A 143 2.44 -2.01 21.91
CA SER A 143 3.64 -2.86 21.81
C SER A 143 3.58 -3.80 20.59
N LEU A 144 2.42 -4.38 20.29
CA LEU A 144 2.21 -5.18 19.08
C LEU A 144 2.32 -4.32 17.82
N THR A 145 1.76 -3.11 17.86
CA THR A 145 1.83 -2.17 16.73
C THR A 145 3.28 -1.76 16.46
N LEU A 146 4.07 -1.51 17.50
CA LEU A 146 5.50 -1.22 17.39
C LEU A 146 6.27 -2.38 16.75
N ILE A 147 6.07 -3.62 17.24
CA ILE A 147 6.72 -4.82 16.68
C ILE A 147 6.34 -4.98 15.20
N SER A 148 5.07 -4.80 14.87
CA SER A 148 4.59 -4.89 13.48
C SER A 148 5.28 -3.89 12.57
N SER A 149 5.30 -2.60 12.94
CA SER A 149 5.96 -1.56 12.14
C SER A 149 7.47 -1.80 12.00
N LEU A 150 8.14 -2.32 13.04
CA LEU A 150 9.55 -2.72 12.98
C LEU A 150 9.78 -3.86 11.98
N VAL A 151 8.92 -4.88 11.99
CA VAL A 151 9.01 -5.99 11.04
C VAL A 151 8.79 -5.48 9.62
N THR A 152 7.76 -4.67 9.37
CA THR A 152 7.47 -4.13 8.04
C THR A 152 8.62 -3.26 7.52
N LEU A 153 9.19 -2.39 8.37
CA LEU A 153 10.36 -1.58 8.00
C LEU A 153 11.56 -2.47 7.63
N CYS A 154 11.83 -3.51 8.41
CA CYS A 154 12.92 -4.45 8.13
C CYS A 154 12.71 -5.22 6.82
N VAL A 155 11.48 -5.68 6.55
CA VAL A 155 11.16 -6.38 5.29
C VAL A 155 11.26 -5.44 4.10
N GLY A 156 10.71 -4.23 4.20
CA GLY A 156 10.79 -3.23 3.14
C GLY A 156 12.23 -2.85 2.78
N GLN A 157 13.14 -2.75 3.77
CA GLN A 157 14.56 -2.50 3.50
C GLN A 157 15.25 -3.67 2.78
N ILE A 158 14.82 -4.91 3.01
CA ILE A 158 15.40 -6.09 2.35
C ILE A 158 14.96 -6.15 0.88
N GLU A 159 13.69 -5.90 0.60
CA GLU A 159 13.17 -5.82 -0.77
C GLU A 159 13.83 -4.67 -1.56
N ASP A 160 13.99 -3.49 -0.96
CA ASP A 160 14.67 -2.34 -1.58
C ASP A 160 16.15 -2.62 -1.88
N ILE A 161 16.84 -3.43 -1.07
CA ILE A 161 18.25 -3.84 -1.29
C ILE A 161 18.34 -4.88 -2.42
N GLU A 162 17.42 -5.84 -2.50
CA GLU A 162 17.39 -6.80 -3.61
C GLU A 162 17.17 -6.11 -4.97
N VAL A 163 16.31 -5.09 -5.01
CA VAL A 163 16.05 -4.29 -6.22
C VAL A 163 17.28 -3.46 -6.65
N LEU A 164 18.18 -3.11 -5.73
CA LEU A 164 19.40 -2.33 -6.03
C LEU A 164 20.59 -3.19 -6.49
N ILE A 165 20.53 -4.51 -6.28
CA ILE A 165 21.61 -5.46 -6.58
C ILE A 165 21.38 -6.21 -7.92
N ILE A 166 20.18 -6.13 -8.49
CA ILE A 166 19.80 -6.71 -9.80
C ILE A 166 19.79 -5.62 -10.89
#